data_AF-A0A6G3MN59-F1
#
_entry.id   AF-A0A6G3MN59-F1
#
_cell.length_a   1.000
_cell.length_b   1.000
_cell.length_c   1.000
_cell.angle_alpha   90.00
_cell.angle_beta   90.00
_cell.angle_gamma   90.00
#
_symmetry.space_group_name_H-M   'P 1'
#
loop_
_entity.id
_entity.type
_entity.pdbx_description
1 polymer ?
#
loop_
_entity_poly.entity_id
_entity_poly.type
_entity_poly.pdbx_seq_one_letter_code
_entity_poly.pdbx_strand_id
1 'polypeptide(L)'
;YFIFLTMTTVTQLPKTEDDDVNQKNINDLSDQLEQSCHIEGNFELIAKSFEDLNLKPEIKEGICSYGFTRPSPIQSRAIIPCINGRDIIAQSQSGTGKTATFVISSLQRIEINKEPIA
;
A
#
# COMPACT_ATOMS: atom_id res chain seq x y z
N TYR A 1 -24.34 19.24 -4.29
CA TYR A 1 -23.19 18.61 -4.94
C TYR A 1 -22.61 17.55 -4.01
N PHE A 2 -23.18 16.35 -3.98
CA PHE A 2 -22.53 15.08 -3.60
C PHE A 2 -23.57 13.96 -3.80
N ILE A 3 -23.84 13.64 -5.06
CA ILE A 3 -24.49 12.40 -5.48
C ILE A 3 -23.67 11.91 -6.66
N PHE A 4 -22.93 10.82 -6.48
CA PHE A 4 -22.47 9.87 -7.49
C PHE A 4 -21.76 8.76 -6.68
N LEU A 5 -22.08 7.48 -6.73
CA LEU A 5 -23.08 6.70 -7.43
C LEU A 5 -22.95 5.30 -6.81
N THR A 6 -24.02 4.77 -6.25
CA THR A 6 -24.15 3.35 -5.92
C THR A 6 -24.32 2.56 -7.21
N MET A 7 -23.26 2.05 -7.84
CA MET A 7 -23.30 1.01 -8.88
C MET A 7 -21.91 0.36 -9.01
N THR A 8 -21.81 -0.93 -8.69
CA THR A 8 -20.91 -2.00 -9.22
C THR A 8 -20.86 -3.12 -8.15
N THR A 9 -21.91 -3.94 -8.02
CA THR A 9 -22.08 -5.27 -8.63
C THR A 9 -21.12 -6.37 -8.16
N VAL A 10 -21.69 -7.32 -7.40
CA VAL A 10 -21.49 -8.78 -7.48
C VAL A 10 -20.08 -9.32 -7.21
N THR A 11 -19.83 -9.73 -5.96
CA THR A 11 -18.85 -10.79 -5.65
C THR A 11 -19.55 -12.15 -5.75
N GLN A 12 -19.68 -12.68 -6.97
CA GLN A 12 -19.85 -14.12 -7.16
C GLN A 12 -18.46 -14.70 -7.38
N LEU A 13 -17.98 -15.46 -6.40
CA LEU A 13 -16.84 -16.37 -6.56
C LEU A 13 -17.23 -17.43 -7.61
N PRO A 14 -16.52 -17.55 -8.75
CA PRO A 14 -16.75 -18.66 -9.66
C PRO A 14 -16.25 -19.95 -9.02
N LYS A 15 -17.10 -20.99 -9.08
CA LYS A 15 -16.75 -22.38 -8.74
C LYS A 15 -15.75 -22.90 -9.76
N THR A 16 -14.81 -23.70 -9.27
CA THR A 16 -13.88 -24.50 -10.05
C THR A 16 -14.67 -25.47 -10.94
N GLU A 17 -14.58 -25.29 -12.26
CA GLU A 17 -14.81 -26.33 -13.25
C GLU A 17 -13.68 -26.22 -14.27
N ASP A 18 -13.01 -27.35 -14.46
CA ASP A 18 -11.76 -27.54 -15.19
C ASP A 18 -11.91 -27.21 -16.67
N ASP A 19 -11.04 -26.35 -17.21
CA ASP A 19 -10.68 -26.31 -18.63
C ASP A 19 -9.33 -25.60 -18.80
N ASP A 20 -8.37 -26.31 -19.38
CA ASP A 20 -7.00 -25.89 -19.69
C ASP A 20 -6.94 -24.57 -20.50
N VAL A 21 -6.78 -23.41 -19.83
CA VAL A 21 -6.50 -22.13 -20.50
C VAL A 21 -5.46 -21.29 -19.73
N ASN A 22 -4.22 -21.44 -20.17
CA ASN A 22 -3.15 -20.43 -20.27
C ASN A 22 -2.94 -19.48 -19.08
N GLN A 23 -2.13 -19.94 -18.12
CA GLN A 23 -1.56 -19.21 -16.98
C GLN A 23 -0.81 -17.89 -17.34
N LYS A 24 -0.61 -17.54 -18.62
CA LYS A 24 0.10 -16.29 -19.02
C LYS A 24 -0.76 -15.03 -19.07
N ASN A 25 -2.10 -15.11 -19.08
CA ASN A 25 -2.96 -13.94 -19.34
C ASN A 25 -3.64 -13.35 -18.08
N ILE A 26 -3.47 -13.97 -16.91
CA ILE A 26 -4.07 -13.46 -15.65
C ILE A 26 -3.21 -12.35 -15.03
N ASN A 27 -1.89 -12.43 -15.19
CA ASN A 27 -0.97 -11.41 -14.66
C ASN A 27 -1.13 -10.07 -15.40
N ASP A 28 -1.38 -10.13 -16.72
CA ASP A 28 -1.56 -8.93 -17.55
C ASP A 28 -2.87 -8.19 -17.23
N LEU A 29 -3.91 -8.91 -16.77
CA LEU A 29 -5.19 -8.31 -16.35
C LEU A 29 -5.13 -7.70 -14.94
N SER A 30 -4.37 -8.29 -14.02
CA SER A 30 -4.13 -7.69 -12.70
C SER A 30 -3.31 -6.40 -12.78
N ASP A 31 -2.34 -6.35 -13.70
CA ASP A 31 -1.51 -5.16 -13.92
C ASP A 31 -2.33 -4.02 -14.53
N GLN A 32 -3.31 -4.32 -15.40
CA GLN A 32 -4.21 -3.32 -15.99
C GLN A 32 -5.25 -2.77 -14.99
N LEU A 33 -5.64 -3.54 -13.96
CA LEU A 33 -6.53 -3.06 -12.89
C LEU A 33 -5.81 -2.16 -11.88
N GLU A 34 -4.51 -2.38 -11.64
CA GLU A 34 -3.66 -1.44 -10.88
C GLU A 34 -3.44 -0.11 -11.65
N GLN A 35 -3.60 -0.13 -12.98
CA GLN A 35 -3.32 0.99 -13.88
C GLN A 35 -4.46 2.01 -14.04
N SER A 36 -5.49 1.96 -13.19
CA SER A 36 -6.53 3.00 -13.13
C SER A 36 -6.22 4.11 -12.12
N CYS A 37 -5.16 3.97 -11.31
CA CYS A 37 -4.69 5.06 -10.45
C CYS A 37 -3.69 5.93 -11.22
N HIS A 38 -4.16 7.08 -11.69
CA HIS A 38 -3.28 8.15 -12.17
C HIS A 38 -2.52 8.70 -10.95
N ILE A 39 -1.29 8.22 -10.72
CA ILE A 39 -0.49 8.68 -9.61
C ILE A 39 0.48 9.76 -10.10
N GLU A 40 0.03 11.01 -10.07
CA GLU A 40 0.88 12.19 -10.18
C GLU A 40 1.52 12.49 -8.82
N GLY A 41 2.85 12.62 -8.80
CA GLY A 41 3.57 12.97 -7.58
C GLY A 41 5.01 13.34 -7.87
N ASN A 42 5.55 14.27 -7.08
CA ASN A 42 6.92 14.78 -7.20
C ASN A 42 7.99 13.84 -6.61
N PHE A 43 7.64 12.57 -6.34
CA PHE A 43 8.52 11.63 -5.66
C PHE A 43 8.83 10.45 -6.59
N GLU A 44 10.08 10.37 -7.06
CA GLU A 44 10.58 9.31 -7.94
C GLU A 44 10.93 8.01 -7.18
N LEU A 45 11.09 8.08 -5.86
CA LEU A 45 11.44 6.92 -5.04
C LEU A 45 10.21 6.02 -4.85
N ILE A 46 10.28 4.82 -5.40
CA ILE A 46 9.26 3.78 -5.28
C ILE A 46 9.90 2.55 -4.62
N ALA A 47 9.41 2.19 -3.43
CA ALA A 47 9.77 0.91 -2.82
C ALA A 47 8.95 -0.23 -3.43
N LYS A 48 9.60 -1.32 -3.84
CA LYS A 48 8.90 -2.49 -4.38
C LYS A 48 8.54 -3.49 -3.27
N SER A 49 9.34 -3.50 -2.20
CA SER A 49 9.13 -4.33 -1.02
C SER A 49 9.24 -3.51 0.27
N PHE A 50 8.66 -4.02 1.36
CA PHE A 50 8.88 -3.48 2.70
C PHE A 50 10.34 -3.62 3.17
N GLU A 51 11.11 -4.49 2.52
CA GLU A 51 12.55 -4.64 2.77
C GLU A 51 13.36 -3.43 2.30
N ASP A 52 12.98 -2.83 1.17
CA ASP A 52 13.63 -1.66 0.57
C ASP A 52 13.48 -0.39 1.41
N LEU A 53 12.48 -0.37 2.30
CA LEU A 53 12.12 0.79 3.13
C LEU A 53 13.01 0.98 4.37
N ASN A 54 14.02 0.12 4.56
CA ASN A 54 14.95 0.14 5.70
C ASN A 54 14.25 0.33 7.07
N LEU A 55 13.11 -0.34 7.22
CA LEU A 55 12.29 -0.28 8.43
C LEU A 55 12.97 -1.04 9.59
N LYS A 56 12.65 -0.63 10.81
CA LYS A 56 13.02 -1.35 12.03
C LYS A 56 12.50 -2.80 11.99
N PRO A 57 13.25 -3.78 12.53
CA PRO A 57 12.87 -5.19 12.46
C PRO A 57 11.52 -5.47 13.11
N GLU A 58 11.20 -4.81 14.23
CA GLU A 58 9.92 -4.98 14.94
C GLU A 58 8.73 -4.54 14.09
N ILE A 59 8.91 -3.51 13.26
CA ILE A 59 7.88 -3.01 12.35
C ILE A 59 7.70 -4.00 11.19
N LYS A 60 8.80 -4.55 10.64
CA LYS A 60 8.73 -5.55 9.57
C LYS A 60 7.98 -6.81 10.01
N GLU A 61 8.25 -7.30 11.22
CA GLU A 61 7.53 -8.44 11.80
C GLU A 61 6.04 -8.12 12.00
N GLY A 62 5.72 -6.91 12.48
CA GLY A 62 4.33 -6.46 12.62
C GLY A 62 3.57 -6.40 11.28
N ILE A 63 4.22 -5.90 10.23
CA ILE A 63 3.66 -5.85 8.87
C ILE A 63 3.38 -7.26 8.34
N CYS A 64 4.36 -8.16 8.47
CA CYS A 64 4.23 -9.56 8.04
C CYS A 64 3.12 -10.29 8.82
N SER A 65 3.08 -10.12 10.15
CA SER A 65 2.07 -10.73 11.03
C SER A 65 0.65 -10.22 10.75
N TYR A 66 0.52 -8.98 10.28
CA TYR A 66 -0.76 -8.42 9.85
C TYR A 66 -1.21 -8.95 8.47
N GLY A 67 -0.34 -9.65 7.74
CA GLY A 67 -0.63 -10.21 6.41
C GLY A 67 -0.30 -9.29 5.25
N PHE A 68 0.48 -8.22 5.47
CA PHE A 68 0.98 -7.37 4.38
C PHE A 68 2.22 -8.01 3.75
N THR A 69 2.11 -8.43 2.49
CA THR A 69 3.21 -9.01 1.72
C THR A 69 3.80 -8.04 0.70
N ARG A 70 2.93 -7.25 0.04
CA ARG A 70 3.32 -6.26 -0.97
C ARG A 70 2.73 -4.89 -0.63
N PRO A 71 3.53 -3.80 -0.68
CA PRO A 71 3.01 -2.46 -0.45
C PRO A 71 2.05 -2.05 -1.57
N SER A 72 1.00 -1.30 -1.23
CA SER A 72 0.12 -0.69 -2.23
C SER A 72 0.85 0.41 -3.02
N PRO A 73 0.36 0.82 -4.20
CA PRO A 73 1.01 1.88 -4.99
C PRO A 73 1.20 3.20 -4.22
N ILE A 74 0.21 3.57 -3.39
CA ILE A 74 0.30 4.77 -2.54
C ILE A 74 1.28 4.58 -1.37
N GLN A 75 1.33 3.39 -0.76
CA GLN A 75 2.28 3.07 0.31
C GLN A 75 3.73 3.13 -0.19
N SER A 76 4.00 2.53 -1.34
CA SER A 76 5.32 2.44 -1.97
C SER A 76 5.97 3.80 -2.20
N ARG A 77 5.17 4.83 -2.46
CA ARG A 77 5.62 6.20 -2.71
C ARG A 77 5.56 7.10 -1.47
N ALA A 78 4.58 6.90 -0.60
CA ALA A 78 4.37 7.77 0.55
C ALA A 78 5.25 7.40 1.76
N ILE A 79 5.59 6.13 1.96
CA ILE A 79 6.34 5.69 3.15
C ILE A 79 7.73 6.32 3.19
N ILE A 80 8.50 6.30 2.09
CA ILE A 80 9.86 6.86 2.03
C ILE A 80 9.90 8.35 2.43
N PRO A 81 9.16 9.27 1.77
CA PRO A 81 9.19 10.67 2.14
C PRO A 81 8.63 10.89 3.56
N CYS A 82 7.65 10.10 4.03
CA CYS A 82 7.13 10.23 5.39
C CYS A 82 8.19 9.89 6.44
N ILE A 83 8.95 8.82 6.23
CA ILE A 83 10.06 8.42 7.12
C ILE A 83 11.12 9.53 7.16
N ASN A 84 11.44 10.11 5.99
CA ASN A 84 12.37 11.24 5.87
C ASN A 84 11.87 12.53 6.54
N GLY A 85 10.63 12.57 7.04
CA GLY A 85 10.06 13.74 7.71
C GLY A 85 9.70 14.87 6.77
N ARG A 86 9.44 14.57 5.49
CA ARG A 86 8.91 15.54 4.54
C ARG A 86 7.39 15.59 4.64
N ASP A 87 6.84 16.78 4.43
CA ASP A 87 5.40 16.97 4.30
C ASP A 87 4.92 16.37 2.96
N ILE A 88 3.87 15.55 3.03
CA ILE A 88 3.32 14.85 1.87
C ILE A 88 1.81 15.03 1.85
N ILE A 89 1.28 15.34 0.67
CA ILE A 89 -0.14 15.30 0.39
C ILE A 89 -0.40 14.03 -0.43
N ALA A 90 -1.11 13.07 0.16
CA ALA A 90 -1.42 11.78 -0.45
C ALA A 90 -2.93 11.66 -0.69
N GLN A 91 -3.34 11.69 -1.96
CA GLN A 91 -4.74 11.47 -2.36
C GLN A 91 -4.91 10.03 -2.87
N SER A 92 -5.85 9.29 -2.30
CA SER A 92 -6.20 7.93 -2.75
C SER A 92 -7.59 7.52 -2.26
N GLN A 93 -8.19 6.53 -2.91
CA GLN A 93 -9.51 5.99 -2.53
C GLN A 93 -9.48 5.24 -1.19
N SER A 94 -10.60 5.15 -0.47
CA SER A 94 -10.73 4.28 0.71
C SER A 94 -10.32 2.83 0.42
N GLY A 95 -9.72 2.14 1.39
CA GLY A 95 -9.24 0.76 1.22
C GLY A 95 -7.84 0.60 0.58
N THR A 96 -7.21 1.69 0.12
CA THR A 96 -5.87 1.66 -0.52
C THR A 96 -4.69 1.64 0.47
N GLY A 97 -4.97 1.52 1.77
CA GLY A 97 -3.92 1.34 2.79
C GLY A 97 -3.27 2.62 3.34
N LYS A 98 -3.89 3.80 3.16
CA LYS A 98 -3.44 5.09 3.76
C LYS A 98 -3.16 5.01 5.26
N THR A 99 -4.05 4.35 6.01
CA THR A 99 -3.92 4.19 7.46
C THR A 99 -2.64 3.44 7.81
N ALA A 100 -2.37 2.33 7.12
CA ALA A 100 -1.15 1.58 7.31
C ALA A 100 0.09 2.40 6.94
N THR A 101 0.06 3.16 5.83
CA THR A 101 1.14 4.10 5.47
C THR A 101 1.49 5.04 6.62
N PHE A 102 0.46 5.69 7.19
CA PHE A 102 0.64 6.65 8.27
C PHE A 102 1.17 6.00 9.55
N VAL A 103 0.60 4.85 9.93
CA VAL A 103 1.01 4.10 11.12
C VAL A 103 2.45 3.62 11.01
N ILE A 104 2.81 2.95 9.90
CA ILE A 104 4.17 2.44 9.67
C ILE A 104 5.19 3.59 9.71
N SER A 105 4.88 4.70 9.04
CA SER A 105 5.78 5.85 9.00
C SER A 105 5.94 6.50 10.38
N SER A 106 4.86 6.58 11.16
CA SER A 106 4.88 7.13 12.51
C SER A 106 5.68 6.24 13.45
N LEU A 107 5.44 4.92 13.43
CA LEU A 107 6.17 3.95 14.25
C LEU A 107 7.68 3.95 13.93
N GLN A 108 8.04 4.08 12.66
CA GLN A 108 9.45 4.15 12.26
C GLN A 108 10.15 5.34 12.91
N ARG A 109 9.47 6.49 13.01
CA ARG A 109 10.01 7.73 13.58
C ARG A 109 10.02 7.76 15.11
N ILE A 110 9.20 6.95 15.77
CA ILE A 110 9.13 6.91 17.24
C ILE A 110 10.39 6.21 17.79
N GLU A 111 11.07 6.89 18.71
CA GLU A 111 12.18 6.34 19.50
C GLU A 111 11.64 5.91 20.87
N ILE A 112 11.61 4.59 21.11
CA ILE A 112 11.03 4.02 22.34
C ILE A 112 11.94 4.24 23.56
N ASN A 113 13.25 4.29 23.34
CA ASN A 113 14.27 4.37 24.39
C ASN A 113 14.79 5.79 24.63
N LYS A 114 14.03 6.82 24.23
CA LYS A 114 14.47 8.20 24.49
C LYS A 114 14.26 8.50 25.97
N GLU A 115 15.36 8.76 26.68
CA GLU A 115 15.25 9.19 28.07
C GLU A 115 14.38 10.44 28.15
N PRO A 116 13.45 10.52 29.14
CA PRO A 116 12.65 11.71 29.33
C PRO A 116 13.58 12.89 29.54
N ILE A 117 13.30 13.99 28.83
CA ILE A 117 14.04 15.24 29.00
C ILE A 117 13.73 15.72 30.41
N ALA A 118 14.71 15.62 31.31
CA ALA A 118 14.64 16.07 32.69
C ALA A 118 14.67 17.61 32.79
#